data_AF-A0A950TBV1-F1
#
_entry.id   AF-A0A950TBV1-F1
#
_cell.length_a   1.000
_cell.length_b   1.000
_cell.length_c   1.000
_cell.angle_alpha   90.00
_cell.angle_beta   90.00
_cell.angle_gamma   90.00
#
_symmetry.space_group_name_H-M   'P 1'
#
loop_
_entity.id
_entity.type
_entity.pdbx_description
1 polymer ?
#
loop_
_entity_poly.entity_id
_entity_poly.type
_entity_poly.pdbx_seq_one_letter_code
_entity_poly.pdbx_strand_id
1 'polypeptide(L)' 'MQTQKGRGRGFASMSPEKKREIASKGGKAAHALGTAHKWTSEEAQAAGRKGGSISRRRSKYSVQA' A
#
# COMPACT_ATOMS: atom_id res chain seq x y z
N MET A 1 19.02 7.74 -34.47
CA MET A 1 18.14 8.52 -33.58
C MET A 1 18.38 8.08 -32.15
N GLN A 2 18.95 8.93 -31.30
CA GLN A 2 19.14 8.64 -29.87
C GLN A 2 17.80 8.90 -29.16
N THR A 3 17.16 7.84 -28.66
CA THR A 3 15.95 7.95 -27.84
C THR A 3 16.33 8.60 -26.51
N GLN A 4 16.01 9.89 -26.34
CA GLN A 4 16.15 10.52 -25.04
C GLN A 4 15.22 9.79 -24.07
N LYS A 5 15.79 8.99 -23.17
CA LYS A 5 15.11 8.40 -22.02
C LYS A 5 14.51 9.55 -21.24
N GLY A 6 13.21 9.79 -21.46
CA GLY A 6 12.50 10.94 -20.92
C GLY A 6 12.77 11.02 -19.43
N ARG A 7 13.41 12.10 -18.98
CA ARG A 7 13.62 12.39 -17.56
C ARG A 7 12.26 12.24 -16.92
N GLY A 8 12.11 11.22 -16.06
CA GLY A 8 10.80 10.83 -15.58
C GLY A 8 10.04 12.07 -15.11
N ARG A 9 8.81 12.23 -15.59
CA ARG A 9 7.91 13.30 -15.15
C ARG A 9 6.82 12.71 -14.26
N GLY A 10 6.15 13.57 -13.51
CA GLY A 10 5.00 13.19 -12.69
C GLY A 10 5.35 12.34 -11.47
N PHE A 11 4.32 11.71 -10.90
CA PHE A 11 4.37 11.06 -9.59
C PHE A 11 5.46 10.00 -9.46
N ALA A 12 5.69 9.20 -10.51
CA ALA A 12 6.69 8.12 -10.51
C ALA A 12 8.12 8.62 -10.29
N SER A 13 8.38 9.88 -10.67
CA SER A 13 9.71 10.47 -10.77
C SER A 13 10.03 11.38 -9.59
N MET A 14 9.07 11.56 -8.68
CA MET A 14 9.25 12.28 -7.42
C MET A 14 10.08 11.45 -6.43
N SER A 15 10.69 12.14 -5.46
CA SER A 15 11.38 11.47 -4.35
C SER A 15 10.43 10.56 -3.56
N PRO A 16 10.94 9.49 -2.92
CA PRO A 16 10.13 8.59 -2.09
C PRO A 16 9.35 9.33 -0.99
N GLU A 17 9.99 10.32 -0.37
CA GLU A 17 9.38 11.16 0.67
C GLU A 17 8.19 11.94 0.13
N LYS A 18 8.35 12.58 -1.03
CA LYS A 18 7.28 13.36 -1.67
C LYS A 18 6.11 12.46 -2.09
N LYS A 19 6.39 11.27 -2.61
CA LYS A 19 5.36 10.27 -2.93
C LYS A 19 4.59 9.85 -1.68
N ARG A 20 5.28 9.58 -0.57
CA ARG A 20 4.66 9.21 0.70
C ARG A 20 3.81 10.33 1.28
N GLU A 21 4.29 11.57 1.20
CA GLU A 21 3.55 12.77 1.62
C GLU A 21 2.24 12.89 0.85
N ILE A 22 2.30 12.81 -0.48
CA ILE A 22 1.12 12.91 -1.36
C ILE A 22 0.15 11.77 -1.12
N ALA A 23 0.64 10.53 -1.03
CA ALA A 23 -0.20 9.35 -0.74
C ALA A 23 -0.90 9.48 0.63
N SER A 24 -0.18 9.96 1.64
CA SER A 24 -0.73 10.21 2.98
C SER A 24 -1.83 11.26 2.96
N LYS A 25 -1.60 12.39 2.25
CA LYS A 25 -2.63 13.44 2.09
C LYS A 25 -3.86 12.92 1.36
N GLY A 26 -3.68 12.14 0.28
CA GLY A 26 -4.79 11.55 -0.47
C GLY A 26 -5.64 10.60 0.37
N GLY A 27 -5.00 9.72 1.15
CA GLY A 27 -5.73 8.81 2.05
C GLY A 27 -6.51 9.55 3.13
N LYS A 28 -5.92 10.58 3.77
CA LYS A 28 -6.61 11.41 4.76
C LYS A 28 -7.80 12.14 4.14
N ALA A 29 -7.64 12.71 2.94
CA ALA A 29 -8.71 13.38 2.23
C ALA A 29 -9.86 12.43 1.90
N ALA A 30 -9.59 11.21 1.42
CA ALA A 30 -10.63 10.23 1.12
C ALA A 30 -11.43 9.82 2.37
N HIS A 31 -10.78 9.67 3.53
CA HIS A 31 -11.47 9.44 4.80
C HIS A 31 -12.29 10.64 5.26
N ALA A 32 -11.76 11.86 5.13
CA ALA A 32 -12.46 13.09 5.48
C ALA A 32 -13.71 13.32 4.60
N LEU A 33 -13.60 13.02 3.31
CA LEU A 33 -14.69 13.13 2.33
C LEU A 33 -15.69 11.96 2.41
N GLY A 34 -15.41 10.93 3.21
CA GLY A 34 -16.27 9.75 3.32
C GLY A 34 -16.30 8.85 2.08
N THR A 35 -15.42 9.08 1.10
CA THR A 35 -15.28 8.23 -0.09
C THR A 35 -14.44 6.99 0.17
N ALA A 36 -13.63 7.01 1.23
CA ALA A 36 -12.88 5.83 1.66
C ALA A 36 -13.80 4.78 2.29
N HIS A 37 -13.52 3.51 2.00
CA HIS A 37 -14.16 2.38 2.66
C HIS A 37 -13.86 2.40 4.17
N LYS A 38 -14.92 2.25 4.97
CA LYS A 38 -14.84 2.16 6.42
C LYS A 38 -15.02 0.70 6.81
N TRP A 39 -14.05 0.17 7.53
CA TRP A 39 -14.09 -1.20 8.01
C TRP A 39 -14.95 -1.27 9.26
N THR A 40 -15.83 -2.26 9.31
CA THR A 40 -16.42 -2.70 10.57
C THR A 40 -15.40 -3.49 11.38
N SER A 41 -15.60 -3.58 12.70
CA SER A 41 -14.73 -4.36 13.59
C SER A 41 -14.64 -5.84 13.17
N GLU A 42 -15.74 -6.40 12.69
CA GLU A 42 -15.81 -7.78 12.22
C GLU A 42 -15.01 -7.99 10.93
N GLU A 43 -15.17 -7.11 9.93
CA GLU A 43 -14.40 -7.18 8.68
C GLU A 43 -12.91 -7.01 8.93
N ALA A 44 -12.52 -6.06 9.82
CA ALA A 44 -11.13 -5.85 10.18
C ALA A 44 -10.53 -7.09 10.84
N GLN A 45 -11.29 -7.75 11.72
CA GLN A 45 -10.87 -9.00 12.36
C GLN A 45 -10.74 -10.15 11.36
N ALA A 46 -11.70 -10.30 10.44
CA ALA A 46 -11.67 -11.32 9.40
C ALA A 46 -10.46 -11.15 8.48
N ALA A 47 -10.19 -9.91 8.03
CA ALA A 47 -9.02 -9.59 7.23
C ALA A 47 -7.71 -9.85 7.99
N GLY A 48 -7.64 -9.47 9.27
CA GLY A 48 -6.49 -9.74 10.13
C GLY A 48 -6.22 -11.23 10.33
N ARG A 49 -7.26 -12.03 10.61
CA ARG A 49 -7.17 -13.50 10.71
C ARG A 49 -6.65 -14.11 9.40
N LYS A 50 -7.19 -13.66 8.25
CA LYS A 50 -6.77 -14.12 6.92
C LYS A 50 -5.29 -13.80 6.68
N GLY A 51 -4.86 -12.56 6.90
CA GLY A 51 -3.46 -12.14 6.74
C GLY A 51 -2.51 -12.90 7.68
N GLY A 52 -2.88 -13.02 8.96
CA GLY A 52 -2.10 -13.75 9.95
C GLY A 52 -1.98 -15.25 9.66
N SER A 53 -2.99 -15.86 9.04
CA SER A 53 -2.92 -17.25 8.59
C SER A 53 -1.90 -17.47 7.47
N ILE A 54 -1.79 -16.52 6.54
CA ILE A 54 -0.83 -16.56 5.42
C ILE A 54 0.59 -16.34 5.94
N SER A 55 0.78 -15.34 6.81
CA SER A 55 2.08 -15.05 7.44
C SER A 55 2.62 -16.27 8.21
N ARG A 56 1.77 -16.91 9.02
CA ARG A 56 2.14 -18.13 9.76
C ARG A 56 2.46 -19.30 8.85
N ARG A 57 1.72 -19.50 7.76
CA ARG A 57 2.04 -20.54 6.77
C ARG A 57 3.40 -20.28 6.13
N ARG A 58 3.68 -19.04 5.71
CA ARG A 58 4.97 -18.67 5.10
C ARG A 58 6.14 -18.92 6.06
N SER A 59 5.98 -18.59 7.34
CA SER A 59 6.97 -18.88 8.38
C SER A 59 7.20 -20.38 8.53
N LYS A 60 6.15 -21.21 8.56
CA LYS A 60 6.28 -22.66 8.72
C LYS A 60 7.11 -23.35 7.63
N TYR A 61 7.05 -22.86 6.39
CA TYR A 61 7.81 -23.41 5.27
C TYR A 61 9.21 -22.79 5.10
N SER A 62 9.49 -21.64 5.71
CA SER A 62 10.83 -21.02 5.67
C SER A 62 11.80 -21.55 6.72
N VAL A 63 11.33 -22.31 7.72
CA VAL A 63 12.20 -22.97 8.72
C VAL A 63 12.56 -24.42 8.33
N GLN A 64 12.08 -24.90 7.18
CA GLN A 64 12.34 -26.26 6.67
C GLN A 64 13.32 -26.29 5.48
N ALA A 65 14.02 -25.20 5.21
CA ALA A 65 15.03 -25.09 4.16
C ALA A 65 16.42 -24.93 4.77
#